data_AF-A0A9P0E4H4-F1
#
_entry.id   AF-A0A9P0E4H4-F1
#
_cell.length_a   1.000
_cell.length_b   1.000
_cell.length_c   1.000
_cell.angle_alpha   90.00
_cell.angle_beta   90.00
_cell.angle_gamma   90.00
#
_symmetry.space_group_name_H-M   'P 1'
#
loop_
_entity.id
_entity.type
_entity.pdbx_description
1 polymer ?
#
loop_
_entity_poly.entity_id
_entity_poly.type
_entity_poly.pdbx_seq_one_letter_code
_entity_poly.pdbx_strand_id
1 'polypeptide(L)'
;MENEKKCYLENFSDELKQGNKEYILLSAKKYIISTGSKYTERGLITRVKRFFVHESYDPTELFYDFGAIALVKNLEFDIETQPAKLPHGNITETSALLNNYSNHRTICKAYGWGVSTARTYSGLKVVDLLMVTADACQESLTKKDLGMINSKIQFCTLEETGKKDACQGDSGGPLSCNGVVWGLVSWGEGCARPGNPAVFARMDVAKNWLEQDVYNIPLQSTSSAQYDIPDEKIIYILILRACFILRRTYYLLK
;
A
#
# COMPACT_ATOMS: atom_id res chain seq x y z
N MET A 1 1.07 20.02 14.05
CA MET A 1 1.05 19.75 12.60
C MET A 1 2.05 18.65 12.38
N GLU A 2 1.57 17.41 12.31
CA GLU A 2 2.44 16.25 12.17
C GLU A 2 2.34 15.79 10.72
N ASN A 3 3.41 16.01 9.96
CA ASN A 3 3.49 15.62 8.55
C ASN A 3 3.53 14.09 8.46
N GLU A 4 2.53 13.46 7.86
CA GLU A 4 2.41 12.00 7.63
C GLU A 4 3.46 11.44 6.63
N LYS A 5 4.37 12.30 6.15
CA LYS A 5 5.56 11.91 5.36
C LYS A 5 6.60 11.11 6.16
N LYS A 6 6.45 10.94 7.47
CA LYS A 6 7.39 10.17 8.29
C LYS A 6 6.85 8.78 8.58
N CYS A 7 7.57 7.73 8.17
CA CYS A 7 7.40 6.41 8.76
C CYS A 7 7.82 6.51 10.25
N TYR A 8 6.88 6.44 11.19
CA TYR A 8 7.17 6.34 12.62
C TYR A 8 7.18 4.86 13.02
N LEU A 9 8.24 4.36 13.67
CA LEU A 9 8.24 3.03 14.29
C LEU A 9 9.07 2.97 15.60
N GLU A 10 8.54 2.19 16.53
CA GLU A 10 9.08 1.81 17.84
C GLU A 10 10.26 0.81 17.75
N ASN A 11 11.02 0.69 18.84
CA ASN A 11 12.32 0.03 18.89
C ASN A 11 12.28 -1.49 19.10
N PHE A 12 12.53 -2.32 18.08
CA PHE A 12 12.94 -3.72 18.28
C PHE A 12 13.91 -4.23 17.19
N SER A 13 14.91 -5.00 17.61
CA SER A 13 16.03 -5.53 16.81
C SER A 13 15.68 -6.85 16.12
N ASP A 14 16.00 -6.93 14.82
CA ASP A 14 16.53 -8.09 14.08
C ASP A 14 16.88 -7.57 12.67
N GLU A 15 18.16 -7.63 12.28
CA GLU A 15 18.70 -6.87 11.15
C GLU A 15 18.76 -7.71 9.85
N LEU A 16 18.08 -7.23 8.81
CA LEU A 16 18.40 -7.54 7.41
C LEU A 16 18.60 -6.21 6.66
N LYS A 17 19.85 -5.93 6.26
CA LYS A 17 20.21 -4.77 5.43
C LYS A 17 20.03 -5.15 3.96
N GLN A 18 19.20 -4.40 3.23
CA GLN A 18 19.13 -4.51 1.77
C GLN A 18 19.63 -3.20 1.15
N GLY A 19 20.94 -3.17 0.82
CA GLY A 19 21.59 -2.06 0.11
C GLY A 19 22.01 -0.85 0.97
N ASN A 20 22.32 0.27 0.29
CA ASN A 20 22.77 1.56 0.86
C ASN A 20 21.62 2.46 1.35
N LYS A 21 20.40 1.94 1.53
CA LYS A 21 19.20 2.74 1.88
C LYS A 21 18.94 2.72 3.39
N GLU A 22 18.49 3.85 3.95
CA GLU A 22 18.27 4.07 5.40
C GLU A 22 17.04 3.33 5.99
N TYR A 23 16.90 2.04 5.74
CA TYR A 23 15.87 1.23 6.40
C TYR A 23 16.27 -0.23 6.61
N ILE A 24 15.67 -0.87 7.61
CA ILE A 24 15.81 -2.29 7.94
C ILE A 24 14.48 -2.97 7.69
N LEU A 25 14.50 -4.12 7.01
CA LEU A 25 13.31 -4.95 6.83
C LEU A 25 12.96 -5.67 8.13
N LEU A 26 11.70 -5.59 8.53
CA LEU A 26 11.19 -6.26 9.72
C LEU A 26 11.13 -7.78 9.53
N SER A 27 11.26 -8.52 10.63
CA SER A 27 11.19 -9.99 10.59
C SER A 27 9.78 -10.46 10.28
N ALA A 28 9.59 -11.05 9.08
CA ALA A 28 8.33 -11.63 8.62
C ALA A 28 7.66 -12.57 9.64
N LYS A 29 8.47 -13.30 10.43
CA LYS A 29 7.98 -14.24 11.46
C LYS A 29 7.16 -13.57 12.56
N LYS A 30 7.29 -12.25 12.74
CA LYS A 30 6.55 -11.45 13.73
C LYS A 30 5.16 -11.02 13.22
N TYR A 31 4.83 -11.31 11.95
CA TYR A 31 3.62 -10.82 11.30
C TYR A 31 2.69 -11.95 10.86
N ILE A 32 1.40 -11.63 10.91
CA ILE A 32 0.30 -12.44 10.39
C ILE A 32 -0.57 -11.57 9.48
N ILE A 33 -1.30 -12.21 8.58
CA ILE A 33 -2.37 -11.60 7.79
C ILE A 33 -3.69 -12.25 8.20
N SER A 34 -4.72 -11.43 8.39
CA SER A 34 -6.10 -11.87 8.56
C SER A 34 -6.89 -11.59 7.27
N THR A 35 -7.71 -12.54 6.84
CA THR A 35 -8.53 -12.45 5.62
C THR A 35 -9.98 -12.87 5.90
N GLY A 36 -10.91 -12.55 4.98
CA GLY A 36 -12.31 -13.01 5.08
C GLY A 36 -13.13 -12.36 6.19
N SER A 37 -12.84 -11.11 6.54
CA SER A 37 -13.51 -10.43 7.65
C SER A 37 -13.70 -8.94 7.39
N LYS A 38 -14.85 -8.43 7.85
CA LYS A 38 -15.13 -6.99 7.96
C LYS A 38 -14.64 -6.43 9.30
N TYR A 39 -14.23 -7.26 10.24
CA TYR A 39 -13.80 -6.87 11.57
C TYR A 39 -12.32 -7.13 11.78
N THR A 40 -11.62 -6.19 12.42
CA THR A 40 -10.16 -6.25 12.66
C THR A 40 -9.71 -7.47 13.47
N GLU A 41 -10.57 -7.98 14.34
CA GLU A 41 -10.31 -9.02 15.32
C GLU A 41 -10.80 -10.41 14.89
N ARG A 42 -11.32 -10.53 13.65
CA ARG A 42 -11.84 -11.77 13.09
C ARG A 42 -11.18 -12.07 11.75
N GLY A 43 -11.38 -13.30 11.27
CA GLY A 43 -10.91 -13.76 9.97
C GLY A 43 -9.97 -14.94 10.06
N LEU A 44 -9.57 -15.43 8.89
CA LEU A 44 -8.62 -16.52 8.77
C LEU A 44 -7.20 -15.99 8.86
N ILE A 45 -6.48 -16.43 9.89
CA ILE A 45 -5.10 -16.03 10.17
C ILE A 45 -4.12 -16.91 9.39
N THR A 46 -3.18 -16.26 8.68
CA THR A 46 -2.05 -16.92 8.02
C THR A 46 -0.74 -16.20 8.35
N ARG A 47 0.33 -16.95 8.61
CA ARG A 47 1.66 -16.37 8.89
C ARG A 47 2.33 -15.85 7.63
N VAL A 48 3.16 -14.83 7.80
CA VAL A 48 4.00 -14.31 6.72
C VAL A 48 5.29 -15.11 6.58
N LYS A 49 5.62 -15.51 5.35
CA LYS A 49 6.89 -16.18 5.01
C LYS A 49 7.99 -15.16 4.73
N ARG A 50 7.68 -14.13 3.93
CA ARG A 50 8.66 -13.15 3.47
C ARG A 50 8.00 -11.83 3.07
N PHE A 51 8.71 -10.75 3.30
CA PHE A 51 8.39 -9.43 2.77
C PHE A 51 9.29 -9.09 1.58
N PHE A 52 8.73 -8.34 0.64
CA PHE A 52 9.41 -7.74 -0.50
C PHE A 52 9.13 -6.25 -0.51
N VAL A 53 10.17 -5.47 -0.77
CA VAL A 53 10.10 -4.02 -0.91
C VAL A 53 10.61 -3.68 -2.29
N HIS A 54 9.94 -2.77 -2.98
CA HIS A 54 10.42 -2.29 -4.28
C HIS A 54 11.84 -1.74 -4.13
N GLU A 55 12.76 -2.21 -4.96
CA GLU A 55 14.17 -1.85 -4.93
C GLU A 55 14.39 -0.35 -5.14
N SER A 56 13.49 0.32 -5.87
CA SER A 56 13.47 1.77 -6.04
C SER A 56 12.67 2.55 -4.98
N TYR A 57 12.19 1.92 -3.90
CA TYR A 57 11.47 2.63 -2.82
C TYR A 57 12.30 3.78 -2.24
N ASP A 58 11.67 4.96 -2.11
CA ASP A 58 12.23 6.15 -1.50
C ASP A 58 11.44 6.51 -0.23
N PRO A 59 12.04 6.40 0.97
CA PRO A 59 11.35 6.70 2.23
C PRO A 59 11.13 8.20 2.49
N THR A 60 11.72 9.09 1.69
CA THR A 60 11.57 10.55 1.81
C THR A 60 10.44 11.05 0.93
N GLU A 61 10.46 10.67 -0.36
CA GLU A 61 9.45 11.10 -1.33
C GLU A 61 8.25 10.14 -1.41
N LEU A 62 8.36 8.96 -0.78
CA LEU A 62 7.37 7.88 -0.87
C LEU A 62 7.11 7.45 -2.32
N PHE A 63 8.17 7.49 -3.14
CA PHE A 63 8.16 6.91 -4.47
C PHE A 63 8.29 5.40 -4.37
N TYR A 64 7.56 4.69 -5.25
CA TYR A 64 7.43 3.24 -5.22
C TYR A 64 7.02 2.70 -3.84
N ASP A 65 6.10 3.42 -3.17
CA ASP A 65 5.59 3.08 -1.84
C ASP A 65 4.59 1.92 -1.88
N PHE A 66 5.12 0.75 -2.25
CA PHE A 66 4.42 -0.51 -2.25
C PHE A 66 5.40 -1.65 -1.96
N GLY A 67 4.86 -2.76 -1.43
CA GLY A 67 5.60 -3.99 -1.19
C GLY A 67 4.72 -5.20 -1.41
N ALA A 68 5.31 -6.38 -1.27
CA ALA A 68 4.61 -7.65 -1.38
C ALA A 68 4.86 -8.56 -0.19
N ILE A 69 3.86 -9.36 0.13
CA ILE A 69 3.89 -10.33 1.23
C ILE A 69 3.73 -11.72 0.63
N ALA A 70 4.73 -12.59 0.80
CA ALA A 70 4.57 -14.01 0.56
C ALA A 70 4.09 -14.71 1.85
N LEU A 71 3.06 -15.53 1.73
CA LEU A 71 2.51 -16.28 2.85
C LEU A 71 3.21 -17.63 3.04
N VAL A 72 3.12 -18.20 4.26
CA VAL A 72 3.65 -19.55 4.53
C VAL A 72 2.83 -20.66 3.88
N LYS A 73 1.57 -20.38 3.57
CA LYS A 73 0.63 -21.27 2.87
C LYS A 73 -0.28 -20.43 1.98
N ASN A 74 -0.88 -21.07 0.99
CA ASN A 74 -1.85 -20.42 0.13
C ASN A 74 -3.12 -20.04 0.90
N LEU A 75 -3.74 -18.94 0.49
CA LEU A 75 -5.09 -18.60 0.90
C LEU A 75 -6.08 -19.56 0.25
N GLU A 76 -7.07 -19.96 1.03
CA GLU A 76 -8.26 -20.64 0.54
C GLU A 76 -9.28 -19.56 0.16
N PHE A 77 -9.74 -19.59 -1.10
CA PHE A 77 -10.71 -18.62 -1.59
C PHE A 77 -12.13 -19.12 -1.35
N ASP A 78 -12.98 -18.24 -0.83
CA ASP A 78 -14.37 -18.49 -0.48
C ASP A 78 -15.22 -17.23 -0.73
N ILE A 79 -16.46 -17.20 -0.27
CA ILE A 79 -17.35 -16.05 -0.51
C ILE A 79 -16.88 -14.75 0.18
N GLU A 80 -16.09 -14.83 1.25
CA GLU A 80 -15.56 -13.67 1.98
C GLU A 80 -14.10 -13.36 1.61
N THR A 81 -13.39 -14.29 0.96
CA THR A 81 -11.99 -14.18 0.58
C THR A 81 -11.82 -14.44 -0.92
N GLN A 82 -11.61 -13.38 -1.70
CA GLN A 82 -11.38 -13.44 -3.14
C GLN A 82 -10.25 -12.50 -3.55
N PRO A 83 -9.51 -12.80 -4.64
CA PRO A 83 -8.53 -11.89 -5.18
C PRO A 83 -9.22 -10.63 -5.75
N ALA A 84 -8.60 -9.48 -5.54
CA ALA A 84 -9.06 -8.24 -6.16
C ALA A 84 -8.75 -8.22 -7.67
N LYS A 85 -9.60 -7.58 -8.46
CA LYS A 85 -9.28 -7.29 -9.86
C LYS A 85 -8.23 -6.19 -9.92
N LEU A 86 -7.12 -6.46 -10.61
CA LEU A 86 -6.05 -5.49 -10.84
C LEU A 86 -6.14 -4.91 -12.26
N PRO A 87 -5.48 -3.77 -12.54
CA PRO A 87 -5.46 -3.20 -13.87
C PRO A 87 -4.86 -4.19 -14.88
N HIS A 88 -5.47 -4.27 -16.06
CA HIS A 88 -5.06 -5.15 -17.15
C HIS A 88 -4.59 -4.32 -18.33
N GLY A 89 -3.59 -4.83 -19.05
CA GLY A 89 -2.93 -4.15 -20.16
C GLY A 89 -1.51 -3.72 -19.79
N ASN A 90 -0.81 -3.16 -20.78
CA ASN A 90 0.51 -2.58 -20.56
C ASN A 90 0.41 -1.19 -19.90
N ILE A 91 1.56 -0.67 -19.44
CA ILE A 91 1.60 0.60 -18.70
C ILE A 91 1.05 1.80 -19.49
N THR A 92 1.16 1.79 -20.82
CA THR A 92 0.65 2.85 -21.69
C THR A 92 -0.88 2.84 -21.72
N GLU A 93 -1.47 1.66 -21.90
CA GLU A 93 -2.93 1.45 -21.89
C GLU A 93 -3.53 1.80 -20.53
N THR A 94 -2.93 1.30 -19.44
CA THR A 94 -3.41 1.58 -18.08
C THR A 94 -3.25 3.05 -17.71
N SER A 95 -2.18 3.72 -18.15
CA SER A 95 -2.02 5.18 -17.98
C SER A 95 -3.09 5.97 -18.71
N ALA A 96 -3.46 5.57 -19.93
CA ALA A 96 -4.53 6.22 -20.68
C ALA A 96 -5.89 6.06 -19.98
N LEU A 97 -6.17 4.88 -19.43
CA LEU A 97 -7.38 4.62 -18.63
C LEU A 97 -7.40 5.44 -17.34
N LEU A 98 -6.28 5.51 -16.62
CA LEU A 98 -6.17 6.29 -15.38
C LEU A 98 -6.38 7.78 -15.67
N ASN A 99 -5.78 8.31 -16.74
CA ASN A 99 -6.02 9.68 -17.20
C ASN A 99 -7.49 9.93 -17.55
N ASN A 100 -8.15 8.97 -18.19
CA ASN A 100 -9.57 9.06 -18.48
C ASN A 100 -10.42 9.17 -17.20
N TYR A 101 -10.11 8.37 -16.17
CA TYR A 101 -10.78 8.45 -14.87
C TYR A 101 -10.54 9.77 -14.14
N SER A 102 -9.30 10.26 -14.15
CA SER A 102 -8.95 11.57 -13.60
C SER A 102 -9.68 12.72 -14.30
N ASN A 103 -9.75 12.70 -15.64
CA ASN A 103 -10.42 13.74 -16.43
C ASN A 103 -11.94 13.77 -16.21
N HIS A 104 -12.56 12.61 -15.99
CA HIS A 104 -13.99 12.50 -15.72
C HIS A 104 -14.36 12.55 -14.23
N ARG A 105 -13.38 12.77 -13.36
CA ARG A 105 -13.55 12.77 -11.90
C ARG A 105 -14.28 11.53 -11.41
N THR A 106 -13.86 10.36 -11.89
CA THR A 106 -14.46 9.08 -11.51
C THR A 106 -14.46 8.92 -10.00
N ILE A 107 -15.62 8.50 -9.46
CA ILE A 107 -15.76 8.15 -8.05
C ILE A 107 -15.12 6.79 -7.82
N CYS A 108 -14.18 6.73 -6.89
CA CYS A 108 -13.51 5.53 -6.43
C CYS A 108 -13.79 5.29 -4.95
N LYS A 109 -13.65 4.06 -4.50
CA LYS A 109 -13.91 3.64 -3.12
C LYS A 109 -12.60 3.27 -2.45
N ALA A 110 -12.28 3.94 -1.35
CA ALA A 110 -11.22 3.51 -0.43
C ALA A 110 -11.83 2.71 0.72
N TYR A 111 -11.11 1.69 1.19
CA TYR A 111 -11.57 0.76 2.21
C TYR A 111 -10.55 0.67 3.34
N GLY A 112 -11.02 0.62 4.59
CA GLY A 112 -10.14 0.36 5.72
C GLY A 112 -10.81 0.53 7.08
N TRP A 113 -10.00 0.49 8.14
CA TRP A 113 -10.41 0.50 9.55
C TRP A 113 -9.85 1.70 10.32
N GLY A 114 -9.43 2.75 9.60
CA GLY A 114 -8.79 3.93 10.15
C GLY A 114 -9.55 4.62 11.27
N VAL A 115 -8.83 5.37 12.09
CA VAL A 115 -9.31 5.98 13.33
C VAL A 115 -10.20 7.19 13.02
N SER A 116 -11.52 7.00 13.07
CA SER A 116 -12.45 8.12 13.28
C SER A 116 -12.42 8.49 14.76
N THR A 117 -12.27 9.76 15.11
CA THR A 117 -12.11 10.31 16.47
C THR A 117 -13.25 10.05 17.47
N ALA A 118 -14.18 9.14 17.18
CA ALA A 118 -15.27 8.77 18.07
C ALA A 118 -15.58 7.27 18.00
N ARG A 119 -15.18 6.56 19.06
CA ARG A 119 -15.55 5.18 19.44
C ARG A 119 -15.07 4.08 18.49
N THR A 120 -14.66 2.99 19.13
CA THR A 120 -14.23 1.69 18.60
C THR A 120 -15.26 1.12 17.62
N TYR A 121 -15.20 1.55 16.35
CA TYR A 121 -15.82 0.79 15.26
C TYR A 121 -14.79 -0.23 14.79
N SER A 122 -14.94 -1.49 15.20
CA SER A 122 -14.10 -2.57 14.69
C SER A 122 -14.44 -2.98 13.25
N GLY A 123 -15.52 -2.45 12.69
CA GLY A 123 -16.02 -2.79 11.35
C GLY A 123 -15.44 -1.93 10.22
N LEU A 124 -15.19 -2.55 9.08
CA LEU A 124 -14.65 -1.98 7.85
C LEU A 124 -15.50 -0.79 7.39
N LYS A 125 -14.83 0.29 7.01
CA LYS A 125 -15.42 1.50 6.46
C LYS A 125 -15.09 1.62 4.98
N VAL A 126 -15.95 2.36 4.29
CA VAL A 126 -15.80 2.68 2.87
C VAL A 126 -16.04 4.15 2.68
N VAL A 127 -15.18 4.79 1.91
CA VAL A 127 -15.32 6.20 1.55
C VAL A 127 -15.25 6.37 0.04
N ASP A 128 -16.12 7.23 -0.49
CA ASP A 128 -16.09 7.63 -1.89
C ASP A 128 -15.13 8.82 -2.05
N LEU A 129 -14.23 8.74 -3.03
CA LEU A 129 -13.19 9.72 -3.33
C LEU A 129 -13.20 10.03 -4.83
N LEU A 130 -12.99 11.30 -5.19
CA LEU A 130 -12.97 11.73 -6.59
C LEU A 130 -11.54 11.75 -7.12
N MET A 131 -11.28 11.03 -8.20
CA MET A 131 -10.02 11.14 -8.92
C MET A 131 -9.83 12.54 -9.49
N VAL A 132 -8.57 12.97 -9.54
CA VAL A 132 -8.17 14.24 -10.15
C VAL A 132 -6.97 14.05 -11.06
N THR A 133 -6.75 15.02 -11.95
CA THR A 133 -5.56 15.03 -12.82
C THR A 133 -4.29 15.25 -12.00
N ALA A 134 -3.16 14.81 -12.54
CA ALA A 134 -1.86 15.04 -11.91
C ALA A 134 -1.59 16.53 -11.70
N ASP A 135 -1.94 17.37 -12.67
CA ASP A 135 -1.77 18.83 -12.59
C ASP A 135 -2.61 19.43 -11.46
N ALA A 136 -3.89 19.06 -11.36
CA ALA A 136 -4.76 19.54 -10.29
C ALA A 136 -4.28 19.07 -8.90
N CYS A 137 -3.78 17.82 -8.80
CA CYS A 137 -3.18 17.34 -7.57
C CYS A 137 -1.93 18.14 -7.20
N GLN A 138 -1.01 18.31 -8.14
CA GLN A 138 0.24 19.02 -7.92
C GLN A 138 -0.02 20.49 -7.55
N GLU A 139 -0.97 21.14 -8.22
CA GLU A 139 -1.39 22.50 -7.88
C GLU A 139 -1.89 22.59 -6.43
N SER A 140 -2.74 21.65 -6.01
CA SER A 140 -3.27 21.61 -4.64
C SER A 140 -2.16 21.37 -3.60
N LEU A 141 -1.22 20.47 -3.89
CA LEU A 141 -0.06 20.19 -3.04
C LEU A 141 0.86 21.41 -2.92
N THR A 142 1.16 22.08 -4.03
CA THR A 142 2.02 23.27 -4.06
C THR A 142 1.40 24.43 -3.29
N LYS A 143 0.09 24.68 -3.45
CA LYS A 143 -0.63 25.73 -2.69
C LYS A 143 -0.55 25.54 -1.17
N LYS A 144 -0.35 24.32 -0.70
CA LYS A 144 -0.36 23.94 0.71
C LYS A 144 1.03 23.56 1.25
N ASP A 145 2.08 23.67 0.43
CA ASP A 145 3.45 23.29 0.76
C ASP A 145 3.59 21.83 1.26
N LEU A 146 2.90 20.90 0.61
CA LEU A 146 2.86 19.48 1.01
C LEU A 146 3.86 18.61 0.23
N GLY A 147 4.36 19.09 -0.90
CA GLY A 147 5.40 18.45 -1.71
C GLY A 147 5.00 18.20 -3.16
N MET A 148 5.62 17.18 -3.76
CA MET A 148 5.45 16.85 -5.17
C MET A 148 4.99 15.41 -5.37
N ILE A 149 4.34 15.16 -6.50
CA ILE A 149 3.99 13.81 -6.96
C ILE A 149 4.75 13.45 -8.23
N ASN A 150 4.97 12.16 -8.43
CA ASN A 150 5.42 11.62 -9.70
C ASN A 150 4.29 10.84 -10.37
N SER A 151 3.66 11.45 -11.39
CA SER A 151 2.48 10.90 -12.08
C SER A 151 2.70 9.55 -12.78
N LYS A 152 3.96 9.16 -12.99
CA LYS A 152 4.30 7.84 -13.55
C LYS A 152 4.06 6.71 -12.54
N ILE A 153 4.09 7.01 -11.24
CA ILE A 153 4.06 6.01 -10.16
C ILE A 153 3.04 6.33 -9.05
N GLN A 154 2.50 7.54 -9.04
CA GLN A 154 1.53 8.03 -8.08
C GLN A 154 0.37 8.72 -8.80
N PHE A 155 -0.77 8.78 -8.15
CA PHE A 155 -1.93 9.58 -8.55
C PHE A 155 -2.70 10.02 -7.31
N CYS A 156 -3.70 10.89 -7.49
CA CYS A 156 -4.41 11.47 -6.36
C CYS A 156 -5.92 11.44 -6.51
N THR A 157 -6.57 11.54 -5.35
CA THR A 157 -7.95 11.96 -5.24
C THR A 157 -8.02 13.28 -4.47
N LEU A 158 -9.11 14.04 -4.66
CA LEU A 158 -9.40 15.22 -3.87
C LEU A 158 -10.78 15.07 -3.23
N GLU A 159 -10.86 15.31 -1.92
CA GLU A 159 -12.13 15.45 -1.23
C GLU A 159 -12.60 16.92 -1.30
N GLU A 160 -13.76 17.16 -1.92
CA GLU A 160 -14.27 18.52 -2.10
C GLU A 160 -15.09 19.03 -0.92
N THR A 161 -15.81 18.14 -0.24
CA THR A 161 -16.82 18.55 0.73
C THR A 161 -16.30 18.62 2.16
N GLY A 162 -15.11 18.05 2.41
CA GLY A 162 -14.47 18.06 3.72
C GLY A 162 -15.18 17.21 4.76
N LYS A 163 -15.98 16.24 4.32
CA LYS A 163 -16.81 15.41 5.20
C LYS A 163 -16.31 13.96 5.30
N LYS A 164 -15.45 13.51 4.38
CA LYS A 164 -15.14 12.10 4.16
C LYS A 164 -13.76 11.93 3.50
N ASP A 165 -12.85 11.13 4.07
CA ASP A 165 -11.55 10.81 3.46
C ASP A 165 -10.95 9.53 4.04
N ALA A 166 -9.96 8.96 3.35
CA ALA A 166 -9.09 7.92 3.92
C ALA A 166 -8.29 8.54 5.06
N CYS A 167 -8.18 7.83 6.18
CA CYS A 167 -7.63 8.40 7.40
C CYS A 167 -6.47 7.56 7.96
N GLN A 168 -5.87 8.05 9.05
CA GLN A 168 -4.93 7.34 9.90
C GLN A 168 -5.36 5.89 10.12
N GLY A 169 -4.53 4.94 9.73
CA GLY A 169 -4.79 3.50 9.86
C GLY A 169 -5.26 2.79 8.59
N ASP A 170 -5.53 3.52 7.50
CA ASP A 170 -5.85 2.94 6.17
C ASP A 170 -4.64 2.85 5.23
N SER A 171 -3.43 3.17 5.71
CA SER A 171 -2.21 3.11 4.90
C SER A 171 -2.04 1.74 4.25
N GLY A 172 -1.66 1.70 2.97
CA GLY A 172 -1.60 0.47 2.17
C GLY A 172 -2.95 -0.12 1.78
N GLY A 173 -4.07 0.46 2.22
CA GLY A 173 -5.41 0.03 1.86
C GLY A 173 -5.75 0.27 0.37
N PRO A 174 -6.70 -0.48 -0.20
CA PRO A 174 -7.01 -0.41 -1.63
C PRO A 174 -7.92 0.77 -1.96
N LEU A 175 -7.67 1.41 -3.10
CA LEU A 175 -8.59 2.30 -3.80
C LEU A 175 -9.14 1.59 -5.05
N SER A 176 -10.45 1.34 -5.08
CA SER A 176 -11.12 0.70 -6.19
C SER A 176 -11.95 1.68 -7.02
N CYS A 177 -11.72 1.68 -8.33
CA CYS A 177 -12.53 2.41 -9.30
C CYS A 177 -13.20 1.38 -10.22
N ASN A 178 -14.54 1.41 -10.30
CA ASN A 178 -15.32 0.46 -11.10
C ASN A 178 -15.00 -1.03 -10.84
N GLY A 179 -14.72 -1.38 -9.57
CA GLY A 179 -14.42 -2.76 -9.16
C GLY A 179 -13.00 -3.24 -9.49
N VAL A 180 -12.12 -2.37 -9.98
CA VAL A 180 -10.69 -2.62 -10.18
C VAL A 180 -9.89 -1.82 -9.16
N VAL A 181 -8.89 -2.43 -8.52
CA VAL A 181 -8.01 -1.74 -7.57
C VAL A 181 -6.93 -1.00 -8.34
N TRP A 182 -6.96 0.32 -8.31
CA TRP A 182 -6.03 1.17 -9.05
C TRP A 182 -4.92 1.76 -8.18
N GLY A 183 -5.15 1.86 -6.88
CA GLY A 183 -4.19 2.47 -5.97
C GLY A 183 -4.09 1.79 -4.63
N LEU A 184 -2.94 1.97 -4.00
CA LEU A 184 -2.69 1.73 -2.59
C LEU A 184 -2.53 3.08 -1.88
N VAL A 185 -3.22 3.28 -0.76
CA VAL A 185 -3.09 4.50 0.06
C VAL A 185 -1.62 4.66 0.47
N SER A 186 -0.97 5.75 0.07
CA SER A 186 0.46 6.00 0.33
C SER A 186 0.64 7.12 1.35
N TRP A 187 0.23 8.35 1.02
CA TRP A 187 0.32 9.49 1.91
C TRP A 187 -0.76 10.54 1.63
N GLY A 188 -1.00 11.39 2.62
CA GLY A 188 -1.91 12.52 2.54
C GLY A 188 -1.64 13.44 3.72
N GLU A 189 -2.35 14.55 3.84
CA GLU A 189 -2.25 15.39 5.03
C GLU A 189 -3.64 15.57 5.64
N GLY A 190 -3.83 15.07 6.86
CA GLY A 190 -4.99 15.35 7.69
C GLY A 190 -6.29 14.76 7.15
N CYS A 191 -6.80 13.73 7.82
CA CYS A 191 -8.04 13.06 7.45
C CYS A 191 -9.19 14.04 7.20
N ALA A 192 -9.81 13.93 6.02
CA ALA A 192 -11.09 14.56 5.69
C ALA A 192 -11.04 16.08 5.71
N ARG A 193 -9.86 16.66 5.50
CA ARG A 193 -9.73 18.10 5.29
C ARG A 193 -10.17 18.44 3.87
N PRO A 194 -11.18 19.32 3.70
CA PRO A 194 -11.61 19.74 2.38
C PRO A 194 -10.44 20.31 1.57
N GLY A 195 -10.30 19.84 0.34
CA GLY A 195 -9.26 20.25 -0.59
C GLY A 195 -7.87 19.67 -0.31
N ASN A 196 -7.70 18.76 0.64
CA ASN A 196 -6.43 18.04 0.79
C ASN A 196 -6.41 16.81 -0.13
N PRO A 197 -5.37 16.64 -0.97
CA PRO A 197 -5.25 15.46 -1.81
C PRO A 197 -4.77 14.26 -1.00
N ALA A 198 -5.37 13.11 -1.27
CA ALA A 198 -4.85 11.81 -0.88
C ALA A 198 -4.06 11.23 -2.05
N VAL A 199 -2.83 10.79 -1.80
CA VAL A 199 -1.89 10.28 -2.81
C VAL A 199 -1.79 8.75 -2.69
N PHE A 200 -1.90 8.11 -3.85
CA PHE A 200 -1.92 6.66 -3.99
C PHE A 200 -0.75 6.20 -4.82
N ALA A 201 -0.12 5.09 -4.40
CA ALA A 201 0.82 4.36 -5.25
C ALA A 201 0.05 3.59 -6.32
N ARG A 202 0.55 3.63 -7.56
CA ARG A 202 -0.10 3.02 -8.73
C ARG A 202 -0.04 1.49 -8.71
N MET A 203 -1.21 0.85 -8.74
CA MET A 203 -1.32 -0.62 -8.68
C MET A 203 -0.86 -1.31 -9.97
N ASP A 204 -1.00 -0.66 -11.12
CA ASP A 204 -0.48 -1.19 -12.39
C ASP A 204 1.06 -1.24 -12.41
N VAL A 205 1.72 -0.23 -11.83
CA VAL A 205 3.18 -0.23 -11.60
C VAL A 205 3.58 -1.34 -10.63
N ALA A 206 2.87 -1.48 -9.51
CA ALA A 206 3.15 -2.53 -8.52
C ALA A 206 2.94 -3.94 -9.08
N LYS A 207 1.90 -4.15 -9.89
CA LYS A 207 1.65 -5.42 -10.60
C LYS A 207 2.79 -5.75 -11.56
N ASN A 208 3.24 -4.77 -12.35
CA ASN A 208 4.35 -4.99 -13.27
C ASN A 208 5.63 -5.39 -12.53
N TRP A 209 5.96 -4.72 -11.42
CA TRP A 209 7.09 -5.08 -10.57
C TRP A 209 6.98 -6.50 -9.99
N LEU A 210 5.79 -6.91 -9.53
CA LEU A 210 5.59 -8.28 -9.05
C LEU A 210 5.93 -9.32 -10.12
N GLU A 211 5.39 -9.10 -11.32
CA GLU A 211 5.50 -10.04 -12.44
C GLU A 211 6.93 -10.14 -12.96
N GLN A 212 7.68 -9.02 -12.94
CA GLN A 212 9.04 -8.95 -13.46
C GLN A 212 10.09 -9.38 -12.43
N ASP A 213 9.93 -8.97 -11.18
CA ASP A 213 11.00 -9.09 -10.18
C ASP A 213 10.63 -10.08 -9.08
N VAL A 214 9.45 -9.96 -8.48
CA VAL A 214 9.14 -10.69 -7.24
C VAL A 214 8.83 -12.16 -7.47
N TYR A 215 8.06 -12.49 -8.51
CA TYR A 215 7.70 -13.88 -8.81
C TYR A 215 8.91 -14.75 -9.21
N ASN A 216 10.00 -14.11 -9.64
CA ASN A 216 11.23 -14.79 -10.03
C ASN A 216 12.18 -15.03 -8.85
N ILE A 217 11.90 -14.52 -7.65
CA ILE A 217 12.74 -14.70 -6.47
C ILE A 217 12.38 -16.02 -5.77
N PRO A 218 13.32 -16.99 -5.68
CA PRO A 218 13.08 -18.23 -4.96
C PRO A 218 12.78 -17.97 -3.48
N LEU A 219 11.74 -18.63 -2.98
CA LEU A 219 11.31 -18.54 -1.58
C LEU A 219 11.99 -19.57 -0.66
N GLN A 220 13.09 -20.19 -1.13
CA GLN A 220 13.85 -21.19 -0.37
C GLN A 220 14.73 -20.55 0.71
N SER A 221 14.80 -21.25 1.85
CA SER A 221 15.52 -20.87 3.07
C SER A 221 17.03 -20.99 2.91
N THR A 222 17.78 -20.04 3.47
CA THR A 222 19.22 -20.21 3.69
C THR A 222 19.50 -21.39 4.62
N SER A 223 20.22 -22.36 4.03
CA SER A 223 21.08 -23.45 4.54
C SER A 223 20.52 -24.62 5.37
N SER A 224 20.79 -25.82 4.82
CA SER A 224 20.95 -27.16 5.44
C SER A 224 19.74 -27.84 6.07
N ALA A 225 18.83 -28.33 5.23
CA ALA A 225 18.31 -29.69 5.28
C ALA A 225 17.42 -29.90 4.06
N GLN A 226 17.79 -30.88 3.25
CA GLN A 226 17.06 -31.35 2.08
C GLN A 226 15.66 -31.81 2.50
N TYR A 227 14.66 -30.96 2.29
CA TYR A 227 13.28 -31.36 2.08
C TYR A 227 12.74 -30.51 0.94
N ASP A 228 12.61 -31.14 -0.23
CA ASP A 228 11.87 -30.59 -1.35
C ASP A 228 10.44 -30.31 -0.89
N ILE A 229 10.12 -29.04 -0.68
CA ILE A 229 8.74 -28.59 -0.58
C ILE A 229 8.26 -28.49 -2.02
N PRO A 230 7.35 -29.36 -2.49
CA PRO A 230 6.88 -29.34 -3.86
C PRO A 230 6.21 -28.00 -4.16
N ASP A 231 6.26 -27.56 -5.42
CA ASP A 231 5.76 -26.31 -5.99
C ASP A 231 4.42 -25.80 -5.41
N GLU A 232 4.43 -25.30 -4.18
CA GLU A 232 3.30 -24.61 -3.61
C GLU A 232 3.22 -23.26 -4.32
N LYS A 233 2.14 -23.05 -5.08
CA LYS A 233 1.81 -21.78 -5.75
C LYS A 233 1.68 -20.65 -4.73
N ILE A 234 2.77 -20.07 -4.25
CA ILE A 234 2.74 -19.10 -3.15
C ILE A 234 1.94 -17.86 -3.58
N ILE A 235 0.90 -17.55 -2.80
CA ILE A 235 0.11 -16.35 -3.00
C ILE A 235 0.88 -15.14 -2.46
N TYR A 236 1.06 -14.16 -3.33
CA TYR A 236 1.58 -12.84 -2.98
C TYR A 236 0.41 -11.90 -2.71
N ILE A 237 0.39 -11.31 -1.52
CA ILE A 237 -0.57 -10.26 -1.18
C ILE A 237 0.10 -8.90 -1.40
N LEU A 238 -0.48 -8.11 -2.31
CA LEU A 238 -0.14 -6.71 -2.57
C LEU A 238 -0.98 -5.80 -1.68
N ILE A 239 -0.59 -5.62 -0.42
CA ILE A 239 -1.28 -4.65 0.44
C ILE A 239 -0.28 -4.13 1.46
N LEU A 240 0.67 -3.28 1.08
CA LEU A 240 1.44 -2.53 2.07
C LEU A 240 1.98 -1.23 1.50
N ARG A 241 1.84 -0.17 2.29
CA ARG A 241 2.83 0.92 2.35
C ARG A 241 4.16 0.30 2.77
N ALA A 242 5.27 0.59 2.09
CA ALA A 242 6.56 -0.02 2.41
C ALA A 242 6.97 0.27 3.88
N CYS A 243 6.53 1.40 4.47
CA CYS A 243 6.71 1.70 5.89
C CYS A 243 6.22 0.60 6.86
N PHE A 244 5.23 -0.24 6.52
CA PHE A 244 4.74 -1.28 7.45
C PHE A 244 5.74 -2.40 7.71
N ILE A 245 6.65 -2.63 6.77
CA ILE A 245 7.64 -3.70 6.81
C ILE A 245 9.05 -3.16 6.98
N LEU A 246 9.20 -1.84 7.08
CA LEU A 246 10.47 -1.15 7.14
C LEU A 246 10.61 -0.33 8.41
N ARG A 247 11.77 -0.41 9.06
CA ARG A 247 12.18 0.47 10.16
C ARG A 247 13.23 1.47 9.68
N ARG A 248 13.06 2.76 9.97
CA ARG A 248 14.08 3.78 9.68
C ARG A 248 15.24 3.65 10.66
N THR A 249 16.47 3.62 10.15
CA THR A 249 17.67 3.69 10.99
C THR A 249 17.97 5.15 11.31
N TYR A 250 17.56 5.64 12.48
CA TYR A 250 18.19 6.84 13.04
C TYR A 250 19.51 6.41 13.67
N TYR A 251 20.63 6.60 12.98
CA TYR A 251 21.86 6.87 13.71
C TYR A 251 21.71 8.27 14.27
N LEU A 252 21.58 8.38 15.58
CA LEU A 252 21.81 9.63 16.30
C LEU A 252 23.28 10.01 16.05
N LEU A 253 23.55 10.70 14.95
CA LEU A 253 24.73 11.55 14.85
C LEU A 253 24.46 12.71 15.81
N LYS A 254 25.15 12.67 16.95
CA LYS A 254 25.34 13.82 17.82
C LYS A 254 26.05 14.94 17.07
#